data_AF-A0A286B7Z4-F1
#
_entry.id   AF-A0A286B7Z4-F1
#
_cell.length_a   1.000
_cell.length_b   1.000
_cell.length_c   1.000
_cell.angle_alpha   90.00
_cell.angle_beta   90.00
_cell.angle_gamma   90.00
#
_symmetry.space_group_name_H-M   'P 1'
#
loop_
_entity.id
_entity.type
_entity.pdbx_description
1 polymer ?
#
loop_
_entity_poly.entity_id
_entity_poly.type
_entity_poly.pdbx_seq_one_letter_code
_entity_poly.pdbx_strand_id
1 'polypeptide(L)'
;MFPLSSSLSSIPLLKYPRTAHLEGSRLQAGDTDDGQTPLSALHGRHVVIEEKLDGANAAVSFTSAGELLLQSRGHYLAGGAGERQFNLFKHWAAAHEAALLERLEDRYVMYGEWCFAKHSCWYDRLPAFFLEFDIYDRQAQRFLSTPARHALLAGGPVLPVPVLYEGEMPRHAKALRALVRPSLARSADWKTAFEDAVAHEGQPLDLVRQQTDLSDLAEGLYLKTESDGQVTGRYKWVRPDFVQTILDSGSHHSRRPVLPNRLTPGVDLYAPTPPVSWQDLGLRTLRDPAELTTQGRPR
;
A
#
# COMPACT_ATOMS: atom_id res chain seq x y z
N MET A 1 -32.42 27.16 -4.37
CA MET A 1 -32.78 25.91 -5.07
C MET A 1 -31.46 25.23 -5.39
N PHE A 2 -30.96 24.40 -4.48
CA PHE A 2 -29.69 23.69 -4.66
C PHE A 2 -29.95 22.45 -5.52
N PRO A 3 -29.13 22.14 -6.53
CA PRO A 3 -29.32 20.92 -7.30
C PRO A 3 -29.07 19.72 -6.39
N LEU A 4 -29.86 18.68 -6.62
CA LEU A 4 -29.81 17.39 -5.94
C LEU A 4 -28.39 16.83 -5.96
N SER A 5 -27.87 16.47 -4.78
CA SER A 5 -26.72 15.58 -4.63
C SER A 5 -26.92 14.41 -5.60
N SER A 6 -26.03 14.29 -6.59
CA SER A 6 -25.93 13.05 -7.34
C SER A 6 -25.65 11.95 -6.30
N SER A 7 -26.46 10.89 -6.28
CA SER A 7 -26.21 9.81 -5.33
C SER A 7 -24.93 9.11 -5.78
N LEU A 8 -23.93 8.99 -4.90
CA LEU A 8 -22.66 8.28 -5.19
C LEU A 8 -22.87 6.88 -5.82
N SER A 9 -24.05 6.27 -5.63
CA SER A 9 -24.47 5.03 -6.27
C SER A 9 -24.60 5.07 -7.80
N SER A 10 -24.68 6.25 -8.44
CA SER A 10 -24.77 6.37 -9.90
C SER A 10 -23.42 6.54 -10.59
N ILE A 11 -22.36 6.84 -9.82
CA ILE A 11 -21.00 7.00 -10.34
C ILE A 11 -20.35 5.61 -10.49
N PRO A 12 -19.91 5.20 -11.69
CA PRO A 12 -19.23 3.93 -11.86
C PRO A 12 -17.93 3.87 -11.06
N LEU A 13 -17.81 2.89 -10.16
CA LEU A 13 -16.59 2.65 -9.41
C LEU A 13 -15.52 2.00 -10.30
N LEU A 14 -14.40 2.70 -10.52
CA LEU A 14 -13.19 2.09 -11.08
C LEU A 14 -12.48 1.30 -9.97
N LYS A 15 -12.65 -0.02 -10.01
CA LYS A 15 -12.01 -0.93 -9.06
C LYS A 15 -10.54 -1.12 -9.41
N TYR A 16 -9.69 -1.15 -8.40
CA TYR A 16 -8.29 -1.50 -8.60
C TYR A 16 -8.16 -2.93 -9.16
N PRO A 17 -7.42 -3.15 -10.27
CA PRO A 17 -7.28 -4.46 -10.90
C PRO A 17 -6.78 -5.55 -9.95
N ARG A 18 -7.11 -6.80 -10.26
CA ARG A 18 -6.51 -7.94 -9.56
C ARG A 18 -5.03 -8.00 -9.89
N THR A 19 -4.22 -8.34 -8.89
CA THR A 19 -2.76 -8.48 -9.00
C THR A 19 -2.42 -9.97 -9.03
N ALA A 20 -1.69 -10.42 -10.05
CA ALA A 20 -1.32 -11.82 -10.21
C ALA A 20 -0.25 -12.23 -9.19
N HIS A 21 -0.23 -13.50 -8.77
CA HIS A 21 0.87 -14.01 -7.95
C HIS A 21 2.08 -14.34 -8.83
N LEU A 22 3.29 -14.04 -8.35
CA LEU A 22 4.51 -14.62 -8.90
C LEU A 22 4.70 -16.05 -8.39
N GLU A 23 5.39 -16.85 -9.19
CA GLU A 23 5.88 -18.18 -8.81
C GLU A 23 6.56 -18.15 -7.43
N GLY A 24 6.16 -19.10 -6.57
CA GLY A 24 6.67 -19.24 -5.23
C GLY A 24 6.09 -18.26 -4.21
N SER A 25 5.14 -17.39 -4.62
CA SER A 25 4.27 -16.70 -3.67
C SER A 25 3.35 -17.73 -3.01
N ARG A 26 2.99 -17.57 -1.74
CA ARG A 26 1.89 -18.38 -1.18
C ARG A 26 0.55 -17.74 -1.54
N LEU A 27 -0.43 -18.57 -1.86
CA LEU A 27 -1.80 -18.19 -2.16
C LEU A 27 -2.60 -18.05 -0.87
N GLN A 28 -3.42 -17.01 -0.76
CA GLN A 28 -4.38 -16.80 0.33
C GLN A 28 -5.74 -17.43 -0.03
N ALA A 29 -6.63 -17.57 0.95
CA ALA A 29 -7.99 -18.04 0.72
C ALA A 29 -8.73 -17.12 -0.27
N GLY A 30 -9.12 -17.66 -1.43
CA GLY A 30 -9.78 -16.92 -2.52
C GLY A 30 -8.89 -16.64 -3.73
N ASP A 31 -7.59 -16.96 -3.66
CA ASP A 31 -6.73 -17.03 -4.85
C ASP A 31 -6.97 -18.37 -5.59
N THR A 32 -6.85 -18.37 -6.91
CA THR A 32 -7.01 -19.58 -7.75
C THR A 32 -5.66 -20.29 -7.91
N ASP A 33 -5.62 -21.61 -7.67
CA ASP A 33 -4.40 -22.45 -7.76
C ASP A 33 -3.73 -22.45 -9.16
N ASP A 34 -4.47 -22.18 -10.22
CA ASP A 34 -4.02 -22.35 -11.62
C ASP A 34 -3.19 -21.19 -12.22
N GLY A 35 -2.75 -20.19 -11.45
CA GLY A 35 -2.49 -18.84 -12.01
C GLY A 35 -1.21 -18.09 -11.61
N GLN A 36 -0.17 -18.76 -11.10
CA GLN A 36 1.09 -18.05 -10.79
C GLN A 36 1.88 -17.72 -12.07
N THR A 37 2.32 -16.47 -12.19
CA THR A 37 3.18 -16.05 -13.31
C THR A 37 4.63 -16.50 -13.02
N PRO A 38 5.26 -17.29 -13.89
CA PRO A 38 6.65 -17.69 -13.70
C PRO A 38 7.57 -16.47 -13.80
N LEU A 39 8.62 -16.40 -12.98
CA LEU A 39 9.56 -15.27 -13.03
C LEU A 39 10.16 -15.08 -14.43
N SER A 40 10.38 -16.19 -15.15
CA SER A 40 10.94 -16.21 -16.50
C SER A 40 10.11 -15.43 -17.52
N ALA A 41 8.79 -15.31 -17.33
CA ALA A 41 7.92 -14.51 -18.20
C ALA A 41 8.22 -13.00 -18.12
N LEU A 42 8.91 -12.57 -17.06
CA LEU A 42 9.23 -11.16 -16.80
C LEU A 42 10.71 -10.84 -17.10
N HIS A 43 11.53 -11.82 -17.46
CA HIS A 43 12.94 -11.58 -17.77
C HIS A 43 13.12 -10.57 -18.92
N GLY A 44 14.16 -9.72 -18.82
CA GLY A 44 14.44 -8.66 -19.77
C GLY A 44 13.48 -7.47 -19.73
N ARG A 45 12.43 -7.52 -18.90
CA ARG A 45 11.53 -6.37 -18.67
C ARG A 45 12.11 -5.45 -17.60
N HIS A 46 11.84 -4.15 -17.74
CA HIS A 46 12.04 -3.19 -16.67
C HIS A 46 10.95 -3.38 -15.61
N VAL A 47 11.36 -3.43 -14.34
CA VAL A 47 10.47 -3.62 -13.19
C VAL A 47 10.73 -2.60 -12.09
N VAL A 48 9.65 -2.26 -11.41
CA VAL A 48 9.65 -1.52 -10.14
C VAL A 48 9.12 -2.46 -9.08
N ILE A 49 9.90 -2.67 -8.02
CA ILE A 49 9.57 -3.56 -6.91
C ILE A 49 9.48 -2.74 -5.64
N GLU A 50 8.30 -2.78 -5.02
CA GLU A 50 7.92 -2.01 -3.85
C GLU A 50 7.71 -2.95 -2.67
N GLU A 51 7.94 -2.43 -1.45
CA GLU A 51 7.51 -3.14 -0.24
C GLU A 51 5.99 -3.28 -0.28
N LYS A 52 5.49 -4.50 -0.11
CA LYS A 52 4.06 -4.69 0.09
C LYS A 52 3.71 -4.38 1.54
N LEU A 53 2.98 -3.29 1.74
CA LEU A 53 2.37 -2.96 3.02
C LEU A 53 1.01 -3.64 3.18
N ASP A 54 0.62 -3.83 4.43
CA ASP A 54 -0.62 -4.51 4.83
C ASP A 54 -1.59 -3.51 5.44
N GLY A 55 -2.51 -3.04 4.61
CA GLY A 55 -3.60 -2.15 5.00
C GLY A 55 -4.82 -2.34 4.12
N ALA A 56 -5.65 -1.31 4.04
CA ALA A 56 -6.85 -1.33 3.20
C ALA A 56 -6.60 -0.60 1.89
N ASN A 57 -6.93 -1.25 0.78
CA ASN A 57 -7.00 -0.58 -0.51
C ASN A 57 -7.99 0.61 -0.45
N ALA A 58 -7.50 1.80 -0.76
CA ALA A 58 -8.27 3.02 -0.85
C ALA A 58 -7.92 3.79 -2.15
N ALA A 59 -8.80 4.71 -2.56
CA ALA A 59 -8.48 5.63 -3.64
C ALA A 59 -9.09 7.01 -3.44
N VAL A 60 -8.45 8.00 -4.05
CA VAL A 60 -8.87 9.40 -4.13
C VAL A 60 -9.05 9.76 -5.61
N SER A 61 -10.13 10.46 -5.93
CA SER A 61 -10.35 11.04 -7.25
C SER A 61 -11.40 12.16 -7.18
N PHE A 62 -11.67 12.83 -8.30
CA PHE A 62 -12.71 13.86 -8.36
C PHE A 62 -13.73 13.57 -9.47
N THR A 63 -14.95 14.07 -9.29
CA THR A 63 -15.93 14.18 -10.38
C THR A 63 -15.53 15.31 -11.34
N SER A 64 -16.16 15.38 -12.52
CA SER A 64 -15.99 16.51 -13.44
C SER A 64 -16.49 17.85 -12.88
N ALA A 65 -17.26 17.83 -11.80
CA ALA A 65 -17.65 19.02 -11.05
C ALA A 65 -16.63 19.39 -9.94
N GLY A 66 -15.54 18.64 -9.82
CA GLY A 66 -14.51 18.85 -8.79
C GLY A 66 -14.88 18.31 -7.41
N GLU A 67 -15.88 17.43 -7.30
CA GLU A 67 -16.28 16.86 -6.01
C GLU A 67 -15.33 15.73 -5.61
N LEU A 68 -14.80 15.78 -4.39
CA LEU A 68 -13.93 14.74 -3.84
C LEU A 68 -14.65 13.40 -3.70
N LEU A 69 -14.07 12.37 -4.32
CA LEU A 69 -14.50 10.98 -4.22
C LEU A 69 -13.44 10.15 -3.50
N LEU A 70 -13.87 9.50 -2.42
CA LEU A 70 -13.06 8.54 -1.67
C LEU A 70 -13.67 7.16 -1.81
N GLN A 71 -12.84 6.15 -2.05
CA GLN A 71 -13.31 4.78 -2.23
C GLN A 71 -12.50 3.80 -1.40
N SER A 72 -13.17 2.74 -0.95
CA SER A 72 -12.54 1.47 -0.63
C SER A 72 -12.43 0.61 -1.89
N ARG A 73 -11.90 -0.61 -1.77
CA ARG A 73 -11.86 -1.58 -2.89
C ARG A 73 -13.23 -1.85 -3.54
N GLY A 74 -14.31 -1.80 -2.77
CA GLY A 74 -15.62 -2.31 -3.21
C GLY A 74 -16.68 -1.25 -3.49
N HIS A 75 -16.54 -0.04 -2.92
CA HIS A 75 -17.55 1.01 -2.94
C HIS A 75 -16.93 2.38 -2.62
N TYR A 76 -17.62 3.46 -3.02
CA TYR A 76 -17.35 4.81 -2.52
C TYR A 76 -17.70 4.93 -1.05
N LEU A 77 -16.87 5.65 -0.30
CA LEU A 77 -17.02 5.91 1.12
C LEU A 77 -18.05 7.03 1.32
N ALA A 78 -19.28 6.66 1.66
CA ALA A 78 -20.41 7.58 1.76
C ALA A 78 -20.81 7.89 3.22
N GLY A 79 -20.06 7.37 4.20
CA GLY A 79 -20.41 7.45 5.62
C GLY A 79 -21.09 6.16 6.12
N GLY A 80 -21.11 6.01 7.44
CA GLY A 80 -21.76 4.88 8.11
C GLY A 80 -20.86 4.14 9.11
N ALA A 81 -21.49 3.34 9.97
CA ALA A 81 -20.81 2.67 11.08
C ALA A 81 -19.72 1.66 10.64
N GLY A 82 -19.83 1.10 9.43
CA GLY A 82 -18.85 0.18 8.85
C GLY A 82 -17.59 0.87 8.33
N GLU A 83 -17.58 2.19 8.20
CA GLU A 83 -16.49 2.96 7.61
C GLU A 83 -15.59 3.65 8.66
N ARG A 84 -15.74 3.33 9.96
CA ARG A 84 -15.00 4.00 11.05
C ARG A 84 -13.49 4.05 10.83
N GLN A 85 -12.91 2.98 10.28
CA GLN A 85 -11.48 2.91 9.96
C GLN A 85 -11.04 3.94 8.90
N PHE A 86 -11.96 4.47 8.09
CA PHE A 86 -11.71 5.47 7.06
C PHE A 86 -12.07 6.90 7.49
N ASN A 87 -12.53 7.13 8.73
CA ASN A 87 -12.89 8.48 9.17
C ASN A 87 -11.68 9.43 9.13
N LEU A 88 -10.51 8.97 9.57
CA LEU A 88 -9.29 9.76 9.47
C LEU A 88 -8.86 9.99 8.01
N PHE A 89 -9.06 9.02 7.13
CA PHE A 89 -8.79 9.17 5.69
C PHE A 89 -9.66 10.27 5.07
N LYS A 90 -10.94 10.33 5.44
CA LYS A 90 -11.86 11.39 5.00
C LYS A 90 -11.40 12.77 5.45
N HIS A 91 -11.01 12.91 6.72
CA HIS A 91 -10.50 14.19 7.23
C HIS A 91 -9.18 14.60 6.56
N TRP A 92 -8.27 13.65 6.37
CA TRP A 92 -7.01 13.89 5.65
C TRP A 92 -7.25 14.36 4.22
N ALA A 93 -8.12 13.67 3.47
CA ALA A 93 -8.38 14.02 2.09
C ALA A 93 -9.12 15.36 1.95
N ALA A 94 -10.03 15.69 2.87
CA ALA A 94 -10.68 16.99 2.91
C ALA A 94 -9.70 18.13 3.23
N ALA A 95 -8.75 17.90 4.16
CA ALA A 95 -7.73 18.91 4.48
C ALA A 95 -6.80 19.20 3.30
N HIS A 96 -6.56 18.20 2.44
CA HIS A 96 -5.70 18.31 1.26
C HIS A 96 -6.45 18.49 -0.05
N GLU A 97 -7.76 18.73 -0.01
CA GLU A 97 -8.66 18.66 -1.17
C GLU A 97 -8.18 19.58 -2.31
N ALA A 98 -7.84 20.83 -2.01
CA ALA A 98 -7.37 21.78 -3.02
C ALA A 98 -6.08 21.32 -3.71
N ALA A 99 -5.08 20.86 -2.94
CA ALA A 99 -3.81 20.39 -3.47
C ALA A 99 -3.94 19.10 -4.26
N LEU A 100 -4.89 18.24 -3.87
CA LEU A 100 -5.21 16.99 -4.56
C LEU A 100 -6.00 17.27 -5.85
N LEU A 101 -6.96 18.20 -5.83
CA LEU A 101 -7.76 18.57 -7.01
C LEU A 101 -6.87 19.20 -8.08
N GLU A 102 -5.95 20.08 -7.70
CA GLU A 102 -4.98 20.70 -8.62
C GLU A 102 -4.13 19.67 -9.39
N ARG A 103 -3.83 18.53 -8.76
CA ARG A 103 -2.99 17.48 -9.34
C ARG A 103 -3.78 16.43 -10.09
N LEU A 104 -4.87 15.96 -9.49
CA LEU A 104 -5.62 14.81 -10.00
C LEU A 104 -6.66 15.23 -11.04
N GLU A 105 -7.21 16.43 -10.91
CA GLU A 105 -8.38 16.90 -11.65
C GLU A 105 -9.49 15.82 -11.62
N ASP A 106 -10.39 15.80 -12.60
CA ASP A 106 -11.28 14.66 -12.85
C ASP A 106 -10.59 13.54 -13.67
N ARG A 107 -9.32 13.73 -14.03
CA ARG A 107 -8.56 12.83 -14.92
C ARG A 107 -8.01 11.61 -14.21
N TYR A 108 -7.48 11.75 -13.00
CA TYR A 108 -6.73 10.69 -12.34
C TYR A 108 -7.51 10.00 -11.21
N VAL A 109 -7.32 8.68 -11.09
CA VAL A 109 -7.68 7.92 -9.87
C VAL A 109 -6.40 7.54 -9.17
N MET A 110 -6.16 8.10 -7.99
CA MET A 110 -4.99 7.77 -7.18
C MET A 110 -5.35 6.65 -6.21
N TYR A 111 -4.75 5.48 -6.40
CA TYR A 111 -4.88 4.32 -5.51
C TYR A 111 -3.74 4.30 -4.51
N GLY A 112 -4.06 3.95 -3.27
CA GLY A 112 -3.08 3.82 -2.21
C GLY A 112 -3.49 2.82 -1.14
N GLU A 113 -2.52 2.49 -0.31
CA GLU A 113 -2.71 1.63 0.84
C GLU A 113 -3.02 2.52 2.05
N TRP A 114 -4.18 2.30 2.65
CA TRP A 114 -4.62 2.95 3.87
C TRP A 114 -4.23 2.09 5.07
N CYS A 115 -3.15 2.49 5.74
CA CYS A 115 -2.50 1.75 6.82
C CYS A 115 -2.87 2.26 8.22
N PHE A 116 -4.00 2.96 8.42
CA PHE A 116 -4.38 3.41 9.76
C PHE A 116 -4.73 2.25 10.70
N ALA A 117 -5.60 1.34 10.27
CA ALA A 117 -6.00 0.19 11.08
C ALA A 117 -5.08 -1.00 10.81
N LYS A 118 -4.62 -1.66 11.89
CA LYS A 118 -3.86 -2.91 11.78
C LYS A 118 -4.69 -3.98 11.08
N HIS A 119 -4.12 -4.57 10.04
CA HIS A 119 -4.60 -5.81 9.48
C HIS A 119 -3.90 -6.99 10.17
N SER A 120 -2.92 -7.61 9.53
CA SER A 120 -2.05 -8.64 10.09
C SER A 120 -0.72 -8.04 10.55
N CYS A 121 -0.13 -7.10 9.82
CA CYS A 121 1.03 -6.34 10.29
C CYS A 121 0.60 -5.13 11.12
N TRP A 122 1.28 -4.92 12.26
CA TRP A 122 1.26 -3.67 13.00
C TRP A 122 2.54 -2.88 12.74
N TYR A 123 2.39 -1.58 12.50
CA TYR A 123 3.44 -0.64 12.15
C TYR A 123 3.54 0.47 13.19
N ASP A 124 4.76 0.85 13.56
CA ASP A 124 5.03 1.89 14.56
C ASP A 124 5.79 3.11 14.02
N ARG A 125 6.16 3.09 12.74
CA ARG A 125 6.95 4.14 12.10
C ARG A 125 6.49 4.43 10.66
N LEU A 126 5.19 4.54 10.45
CA LEU A 126 4.67 4.97 9.15
C LEU A 126 4.97 6.46 8.91
N PRO A 127 5.48 6.86 7.73
CA PRO A 127 5.64 8.28 7.40
C PRO A 127 4.32 8.94 6.99
N ALA A 128 3.32 8.16 6.59
CA ALA A 128 1.95 8.56 6.32
C ALA A 128 1.01 7.36 6.48
N PHE A 129 -0.28 7.60 6.74
CA PHE A 129 -1.28 6.52 6.75
C PHE A 129 -1.80 6.16 5.37
N PHE A 130 -1.86 7.11 4.43
CA PHE A 130 -2.22 6.85 3.04
C PHE A 130 -0.97 6.92 2.17
N LEU A 131 -0.66 5.81 1.50
CA LEU A 131 0.56 5.66 0.70
C LEU A 131 0.19 5.27 -0.73
N GLU A 132 0.46 6.12 -1.70
CA GLU A 132 0.12 5.88 -3.10
C GLU A 132 0.93 4.71 -3.67
N PHE A 133 0.29 3.84 -4.46
CA PHE A 133 0.99 2.76 -5.16
C PHE A 133 0.63 2.68 -6.65
N ASP A 134 -0.48 3.28 -7.08
CA ASP A 134 -0.83 3.39 -8.50
C ASP A 134 -1.72 4.59 -8.80
N ILE A 135 -1.66 5.06 -10.05
CA ILE A 135 -2.52 6.14 -10.56
C ILE A 135 -3.01 5.75 -11.94
N TYR A 136 -4.33 5.70 -12.09
CA TYR A 136 -5.00 5.46 -13.36
C TYR A 136 -5.33 6.77 -14.05
N ASP A 137 -4.86 6.93 -15.28
CA ASP A 137 -5.21 8.02 -16.18
C ASP A 137 -6.47 7.66 -16.96
N ARG A 138 -7.60 8.31 -16.65
CA ARG A 138 -8.86 8.06 -17.37
C ARG A 138 -8.83 8.53 -18.81
N GLN A 139 -8.02 9.52 -19.16
CA GLN A 139 -7.95 10.01 -20.53
C GLN A 139 -7.15 9.05 -21.41
N ALA A 140 -5.99 8.62 -20.92
CA ALA A 140 -5.12 7.68 -21.64
C ALA A 140 -5.48 6.20 -21.41
N GLN A 141 -6.47 5.92 -20.55
CA GLN A 141 -6.96 4.59 -20.18
C GLN A 141 -5.84 3.63 -19.75
N ARG A 142 -4.83 4.16 -19.06
CA ARG A 142 -3.63 3.42 -18.64
C ARG A 142 -3.21 3.84 -17.25
N PHE A 143 -2.47 2.97 -16.60
CA PHE A 143 -1.81 3.33 -15.35
C PHE A 143 -0.45 3.95 -15.63
N LEU A 144 -0.15 5.02 -14.93
CA LEU A 144 1.10 5.75 -15.07
C LEU A 144 2.29 4.93 -14.55
N SER A 145 3.44 5.04 -15.20
CA SER A 145 4.72 4.52 -14.67
C SER A 145 5.09 5.20 -13.36
N THR A 146 5.98 4.58 -12.59
CA THR A 146 6.44 5.09 -11.30
C THR A 146 7.07 6.48 -11.42
N PRO A 147 7.96 6.77 -12.39
CA PRO A 147 8.45 8.13 -12.60
C PRO A 147 7.34 9.14 -12.90
N ALA A 148 6.33 8.77 -13.69
CA ALA A 148 5.22 9.66 -14.02
C ALA A 148 4.32 9.95 -12.81
N ARG A 149 4.09 8.97 -11.94
CA ARG A 149 3.32 9.15 -10.69
C ARG A 149 4.05 10.02 -9.69
N HIS A 150 5.35 9.78 -9.50
CA HIS A 150 6.18 10.63 -8.64
C HIS A 150 6.22 12.08 -9.13
N ALA A 151 6.31 12.29 -10.45
CA ALA A 151 6.26 13.63 -11.03
C ALA A 151 4.90 14.31 -10.79
N LEU A 152 3.79 13.58 -10.95
CA LEU A 152 2.43 14.11 -10.72
C LEU A 152 2.21 14.53 -9.25
N LEU A 153 2.77 13.78 -8.30
CA LEU A 153 2.58 14.01 -6.87
C LEU A 153 3.66 14.88 -6.22
N ALA A 154 4.69 15.28 -6.97
CA ALA A 154 5.82 16.04 -6.45
C ALA A 154 5.37 17.33 -5.74
N GLY A 155 5.99 17.60 -4.59
CA GLY A 155 5.67 18.76 -3.74
C GLY A 155 4.24 18.75 -3.19
N GLY A 156 3.52 17.64 -3.27
CA GLY A 156 2.20 17.46 -2.69
C GLY A 156 2.22 16.74 -1.33
N PRO A 157 1.04 16.50 -0.74
CA PRO A 157 0.90 15.92 0.59
C PRO A 157 0.97 14.38 0.63
N VAL A 158 1.27 13.73 -0.50
CA VAL A 158 1.17 12.27 -0.67
C VAL A 158 2.56 11.66 -0.83
N LEU A 159 2.83 10.61 -0.05
CA LEU A 159 4.00 9.75 -0.27
C LEU A 159 3.60 8.49 -1.05
N PRO A 160 4.45 8.03 -1.98
CA PRO A 160 4.30 6.70 -2.55
C PRO A 160 4.70 5.62 -1.53
N VAL A 161 4.33 4.37 -1.79
CA VAL A 161 4.92 3.19 -1.15
C VAL A 161 6.44 3.11 -1.46
N PRO A 162 7.25 2.48 -0.61
CA PRO A 162 8.70 2.51 -0.79
C PRO A 162 9.15 1.60 -1.94
N VAL A 163 9.85 2.19 -2.92
CA VAL A 163 10.46 1.47 -4.05
C VAL A 163 11.79 0.86 -3.61
N LEU A 164 11.81 -0.45 -3.43
CA LEU A 164 13.00 -1.20 -3.00
C LEU A 164 13.99 -1.44 -4.14
N TYR A 165 13.48 -1.63 -5.36
CA TYR A 165 14.30 -1.88 -6.54
C TYR A 165 13.65 -1.34 -7.82
N GLU A 166 14.47 -0.79 -8.70
CA GLU A 166 14.06 -0.29 -10.03
C GLU A 166 15.14 -0.67 -11.05
N GLY A 167 14.80 -1.51 -12.04
CA GLY A 167 15.79 -2.00 -13.01
C GLY A 167 15.30 -3.20 -13.81
N GLU A 168 16.22 -3.95 -14.41
CA GLU A 168 15.87 -5.20 -15.12
C GLU A 168 15.35 -6.25 -14.12
N MET A 169 14.35 -7.04 -14.51
CA MET A 169 13.83 -8.13 -13.67
C MET A 169 14.95 -9.08 -13.17
N PRO A 170 15.07 -9.32 -11.86
CA PRO A 170 16.06 -10.25 -11.33
C PRO A 170 15.85 -11.67 -11.88
N ARG A 171 16.91 -12.30 -12.40
CA ARG A 171 16.87 -13.62 -13.06
C ARG A 171 16.56 -14.80 -12.12
N HIS A 172 16.71 -14.60 -10.82
CA HIS A 172 16.61 -15.66 -9.84
C HIS A 172 15.68 -15.27 -8.71
N ALA A 173 14.79 -16.19 -8.34
CA ALA A 173 13.86 -16.00 -7.23
C ALA A 173 14.57 -15.70 -5.90
N LYS A 174 15.81 -16.16 -5.71
CA LYS A 174 16.63 -15.81 -4.54
C LYS A 174 16.93 -14.31 -4.45
N ALA A 175 17.23 -13.66 -5.58
CA ALA A 175 17.50 -12.23 -5.63
C ALA A 175 16.22 -11.42 -5.35
N LEU A 176 15.08 -11.86 -5.91
CA LEU A 176 13.78 -11.27 -5.59
C LEU A 176 13.47 -11.38 -4.09
N ARG A 177 13.60 -12.58 -3.50
CA ARG A 177 13.34 -12.80 -2.07
C ARG A 177 14.29 -12.03 -1.15
N ALA A 178 15.50 -11.69 -1.59
CA ALA A 178 16.44 -10.88 -0.81
C ALA A 178 15.99 -9.42 -0.63
N LEU A 179 14.95 -8.98 -1.35
CA LEU A 179 14.28 -7.69 -1.15
C LEU A 179 13.28 -7.74 0.02
N VAL A 180 12.85 -8.93 0.45
CA VAL A 180 11.97 -9.09 1.61
C VAL A 180 12.82 -8.95 2.86
N ARG A 181 12.77 -7.77 3.45
CA ARG A 181 13.59 -7.33 4.58
C ARG A 181 12.71 -6.95 5.75
N PRO A 182 13.28 -6.68 6.94
CA PRO A 182 12.54 -6.00 7.98
C PRO A 182 11.80 -4.78 7.41
N SER A 183 10.50 -4.68 7.68
CA SER A 183 9.66 -3.62 7.10
C SER A 183 10.20 -2.24 7.48
N LEU A 184 10.25 -1.32 6.51
CA LEU A 184 10.62 0.08 6.78
C LEU A 184 9.63 0.76 7.73
N ALA A 185 8.42 0.23 7.85
CA ALA A 185 7.36 0.70 8.73
C ALA A 185 7.40 0.07 10.14
N ARG A 186 8.42 -0.73 10.48
CA ARG A 186 8.64 -1.32 11.81
C ARG A 186 9.98 -0.92 12.42
N SER A 187 9.98 -0.54 13.70
CA SER A 187 11.19 -0.31 14.49
C SER A 187 11.84 -1.58 15.01
N ALA A 188 13.06 -1.46 15.54
CA ALA A 188 13.71 -2.60 16.19
C ALA A 188 12.90 -3.07 17.42
N ASP A 189 12.22 -2.12 18.09
CA ASP A 189 11.45 -2.35 19.31
C ASP A 189 9.94 -2.44 19.07
N TRP A 190 9.53 -2.63 17.80
CA TRP A 190 8.12 -2.55 17.40
C TRP A 190 7.22 -3.53 18.17
N LYS A 191 7.76 -4.69 18.58
CA LYS A 191 7.01 -5.70 19.35
C LYS A 191 6.63 -5.18 20.74
N THR A 192 7.54 -4.48 21.41
CA THR A 192 7.25 -3.82 22.70
C THR A 192 6.25 -2.69 22.50
N ALA A 193 6.46 -1.84 21.49
CA ALA A 193 5.53 -0.75 21.17
C ALA A 193 4.12 -1.25 20.80
N PHE A 194 4.03 -2.43 20.17
CA PHE A 194 2.79 -3.11 19.84
C PHE A 194 2.05 -3.56 21.10
N GLU A 195 2.74 -4.20 22.04
CA GLU A 195 2.16 -4.62 23.32
C GLU A 195 1.60 -3.43 24.11
N ASP A 196 2.35 -2.32 24.13
CA ASP A 196 1.90 -1.06 24.74
C ASP A 196 0.65 -0.51 24.04
N ALA A 197 0.60 -0.56 22.70
CA ALA A 197 -0.56 -0.11 21.93
C ALA A 197 -1.80 -0.95 22.20
N VAL A 198 -1.64 -2.28 22.28
CA VAL A 198 -2.72 -3.21 22.61
C VAL A 198 -3.27 -2.96 24.02
N ALA A 199 -2.37 -2.78 24.99
CA ALA A 199 -2.75 -2.46 26.36
C ALA A 199 -3.46 -1.10 26.46
N HIS A 200 -2.99 -0.09 25.72
CA HIS A 200 -3.61 1.24 25.67
C HIS A 200 -5.05 1.19 25.13
N GLU A 201 -5.29 0.40 24.08
CA GLU A 201 -6.63 0.17 23.51
C GLU A 201 -7.51 -0.76 24.35
N GLY A 202 -6.98 -1.31 25.46
CA GLY A 202 -7.71 -2.24 26.34
C GLY A 202 -8.06 -3.57 25.66
N GLN A 203 -7.32 -3.97 24.62
CA GLN A 203 -7.58 -5.19 23.86
C GLN A 203 -6.86 -6.41 24.47
N PRO A 204 -7.43 -7.63 24.36
CA PRO A 204 -6.81 -8.83 24.92
C PRO A 204 -5.54 -9.24 24.17
N LEU A 205 -4.38 -9.09 24.82
CA LEU A 205 -3.08 -9.24 24.18
C LEU A 205 -2.86 -10.57 23.46
N ASP A 206 -3.21 -11.70 24.08
CA ASP A 206 -2.99 -13.01 23.49
C ASP A 206 -3.79 -13.21 22.19
N LEU A 207 -5.03 -12.71 22.15
CA LEU A 207 -5.86 -12.75 20.95
C LEU A 207 -5.30 -11.85 19.86
N VAL A 208 -4.90 -10.62 20.20
CA VAL A 208 -4.35 -9.69 19.20
C VAL A 208 -3.00 -10.18 18.68
N ARG A 209 -2.17 -10.82 19.52
CA ARG A 209 -0.93 -11.49 19.11
C ARG A 209 -1.20 -12.62 18.12
N GLN A 210 -2.19 -13.49 18.38
CA GLN A 210 -2.58 -14.54 17.43
C GLN A 210 -3.03 -13.98 16.08
N GLN A 211 -3.61 -12.77 16.08
CA GLN A 211 -4.09 -12.07 14.88
C GLN A 211 -3.04 -11.15 14.25
N THR A 212 -1.78 -11.23 14.68
CA THR A 212 -0.70 -10.34 14.26
C THR A 212 0.47 -11.15 13.75
N ASP A 213 1.01 -10.72 12.62
CA ASP A 213 2.26 -11.26 12.10
C ASP A 213 3.44 -10.68 12.90
N LEU A 214 4.11 -11.55 13.65
CA LEU A 214 5.22 -11.21 14.54
C LEU A 214 6.61 -11.27 13.86
N SER A 215 6.66 -11.58 12.57
CA SER A 215 7.91 -11.49 11.80
C SER A 215 8.37 -10.04 11.69
N ASP A 216 9.68 -9.80 11.70
CA ASP A 216 10.19 -8.45 11.39
C ASP A 216 10.04 -8.14 9.89
N LEU A 217 10.01 -9.18 9.05
CA LEU A 217 9.95 -9.07 7.60
C LEU A 217 8.65 -8.43 7.12
N ALA A 218 8.75 -7.61 6.08
CA ALA A 218 7.61 -7.13 5.32
C ALA A 218 6.71 -8.29 4.85
N GLU A 219 5.43 -8.01 4.59
CA GLU A 219 4.48 -9.00 4.06
C GLU A 219 5.01 -9.66 2.77
N GLY A 220 5.67 -8.87 1.93
CA GLY A 220 6.18 -9.33 0.67
C GLY A 220 6.50 -8.17 -0.25
N LEU A 221 6.34 -8.43 -1.54
CA LEU A 221 6.70 -7.53 -2.62
C LEU A 221 5.51 -7.29 -3.53
N TYR A 222 5.35 -6.04 -3.92
CA TYR A 222 4.49 -5.64 -5.02
C TYR A 222 5.38 -5.25 -6.20
N LEU A 223 5.08 -5.76 -7.39
CA LEU A 223 5.93 -5.63 -8.57
C LEU A 223 5.13 -5.13 -9.75
N LYS A 224 5.68 -4.14 -10.45
CA LYS A 224 5.16 -3.60 -11.71
C LYS A 224 6.17 -3.84 -12.82
N THR A 225 5.72 -4.30 -13.98
CA THR A 225 6.50 -4.11 -15.22
C THR A 225 6.10 -2.79 -15.84
N GLU A 226 7.07 -1.99 -16.27
CA GLU A 226 6.80 -0.67 -16.84
C GLU A 226 7.50 -0.50 -18.20
N SER A 227 6.82 0.15 -19.15
CA SER A 227 7.35 0.51 -20.47
C SER A 227 6.62 1.74 -20.98
N ASP A 228 7.31 2.60 -21.74
CA ASP A 228 6.70 3.75 -22.44
C ASP A 228 5.84 4.65 -21.53
N GLY A 229 6.31 4.86 -20.31
CA GLY A 229 5.66 5.72 -19.32
C GLY A 229 4.41 5.13 -18.65
N GLN A 230 4.12 3.83 -18.82
CA GLN A 230 2.96 3.16 -18.24
C GLN A 230 3.29 1.82 -17.57
N VAL A 231 2.41 1.38 -16.66
CA VAL A 231 2.44 0.03 -16.09
C VAL A 231 1.84 -0.97 -17.08
N THR A 232 2.61 -1.98 -17.44
CA THR A 232 2.24 -3.04 -18.40
C THR A 232 1.86 -4.37 -17.73
N GLY A 233 2.15 -4.53 -16.44
CA GLY A 233 1.88 -5.75 -15.68
C GLY A 233 2.01 -5.51 -14.19
N ARG A 234 1.25 -6.27 -13.39
CA ARG A 234 1.20 -6.17 -11.92
C ARG A 234 1.24 -7.53 -11.28
N TYR A 235 2.13 -7.67 -10.31
CA TYR A 235 2.39 -8.93 -9.64
C TYR A 235 2.62 -8.73 -8.16
N LYS A 236 2.35 -9.76 -7.38
CA LYS A 236 2.64 -9.80 -5.94
C LYS A 236 3.40 -11.09 -5.61
N TRP A 237 4.32 -10.97 -4.68
CA TRP A 237 4.93 -12.10 -4.01
C TRP A 237 4.72 -11.94 -2.51
N VAL A 238 4.00 -12.84 -1.88
CA VAL A 238 3.67 -12.81 -0.45
C VAL A 238 4.37 -13.97 0.24
N ARG A 239 5.02 -13.70 1.38
CA ARG A 239 5.78 -14.74 2.09
C ARG A 239 4.88 -15.83 2.68
N PRO A 240 5.31 -17.11 2.66
CA PRO A 240 4.50 -18.23 3.11
C PRO A 240 4.00 -18.20 4.56
N ASP A 241 4.81 -17.68 5.48
CA ASP A 241 4.52 -17.57 6.91
C ASP A 241 3.49 -16.46 7.20
N PHE A 242 3.50 -15.36 6.45
CA PHE A 242 2.47 -14.31 6.57
C PHE A 242 1.07 -14.83 6.24
N VAL A 243 0.94 -15.62 5.17
CA VAL A 243 -0.34 -16.23 4.80
C VAL A 243 -0.84 -17.18 5.90
N GLN A 244 0.08 -17.90 6.54
CA GLN A 244 -0.27 -18.78 7.66
C GLN A 244 -0.86 -17.97 8.82
N THR A 245 -0.28 -16.81 9.17
CA THR A 245 -0.84 -15.89 10.16
C THR A 245 -2.27 -15.47 9.83
N ILE A 246 -2.56 -15.14 8.56
CA ILE A 246 -3.93 -14.78 8.15
C ILE A 246 -4.89 -15.94 8.38
N LEU A 247 -4.49 -17.17 8.01
CA LEU A 247 -5.32 -18.36 8.19
C LEU A 247 -5.55 -18.69 9.66
N ASP A 248 -4.51 -18.58 10.49
CA ASP A 248 -4.55 -18.91 11.93
C ASP A 248 -5.30 -17.88 12.78
N SER A 249 -5.55 -16.68 12.22
CA SER A 249 -6.19 -15.56 12.93
C SER A 249 -7.67 -15.76 13.26
N GLY A 250 -8.33 -16.75 12.65
CA GLY A 250 -9.71 -17.16 12.93
C GLY A 250 -10.81 -16.15 12.58
N SER A 251 -10.49 -14.96 12.07
CA SER A 251 -11.46 -13.90 11.72
C SER A 251 -10.92 -12.95 10.66
N HIS A 252 -11.78 -12.27 9.90
CA HIS A 252 -11.34 -11.24 8.95
C HIS A 252 -11.03 -9.92 9.68
N HIS A 253 -9.98 -9.19 9.28
CA HIS A 253 -9.53 -7.97 9.95
C HIS A 253 -10.64 -6.92 10.14
N SER A 254 -11.52 -6.76 9.15
CA SER A 254 -12.62 -5.78 9.18
C SER A 254 -13.68 -6.05 10.25
N ARG A 255 -13.67 -7.22 10.89
CA ARG A 255 -14.58 -7.58 12.00
C ARG A 255 -13.93 -7.44 13.37
N ARG A 256 -12.63 -7.12 13.42
CA ARG A 256 -11.87 -6.97 14.66
C ARG A 256 -11.98 -5.53 15.18
N PRO A 257 -11.81 -5.29 16.50
CA PRO A 257 -11.57 -3.95 17.00
C PRO A 257 -10.39 -3.30 16.27
N VAL A 258 -10.47 -1.99 16.02
CA VAL A 258 -9.38 -1.25 15.39
C VAL A 258 -8.24 -1.13 16.38
N LEU A 259 -7.05 -1.60 16.00
CA LEU A 259 -5.80 -1.24 16.63
C LEU A 259 -5.07 -0.28 15.68
N PRO A 260 -4.95 1.01 16.00
CA PRO A 260 -4.28 1.96 15.12
C PRO A 260 -2.79 1.62 14.98
N ASN A 261 -2.27 1.67 13.76
CA ASN A 261 -0.83 1.80 13.54
C ASN A 261 -0.35 3.18 14.00
N ARG A 262 0.95 3.32 14.23
CA ARG A 262 1.55 4.61 14.62
C ARG A 262 2.36 5.23 13.50
N LEU A 263 2.35 6.55 13.49
CA LEU A 263 3.22 7.35 12.64
C LEU A 263 4.60 7.49 13.29
N THR A 264 5.61 7.69 12.47
CA THR A 264 6.93 8.12 12.92
C THR A 264 6.83 9.46 13.67
N PRO A 265 7.58 9.66 14.77
CA PRO A 265 7.69 10.97 15.41
C PRO A 265 8.04 12.08 14.39
N GLY A 266 7.35 13.21 14.48
CA GLY A 266 7.54 14.35 13.58
C GLY A 266 6.68 14.33 12.31
N VAL A 267 5.91 13.26 12.06
CA VAL A 267 4.89 13.29 11.00
C VAL A 267 3.76 14.25 11.38
N ASP A 268 3.45 15.16 10.48
CA ASP A 268 2.24 15.98 10.48
C ASP A 268 1.37 15.56 9.28
N LEU A 269 0.20 15.00 9.55
CA LEU A 269 -0.75 14.54 8.53
C LEU A 269 -1.32 15.67 7.67
N TYR A 270 -1.26 16.91 8.17
CA TYR A 270 -1.88 18.08 7.53
C TYR A 270 -0.85 19.06 6.97
N ALA A 271 0.44 18.73 7.05
CA ALA A 271 1.49 19.51 6.39
C ALA A 271 1.30 19.49 4.86
N PRO A 272 1.54 20.61 4.15
CA PRO A 272 1.44 20.66 2.69
C PRO A 272 2.33 19.63 1.97
N THR A 273 3.46 19.31 2.60
CA THR A 273 4.39 18.28 2.18
C THR A 273 4.76 17.41 3.39
N PRO A 274 4.86 16.08 3.24
CA PRO A 274 5.23 15.18 4.32
C PRO A 274 6.62 15.55 4.90
N PRO A 275 6.73 15.81 6.21
CA PRO A 275 8.01 16.19 6.83
C PRO A 275 8.97 15.02 7.04
N VAL A 276 8.46 13.79 6.93
CA VAL A 276 9.23 12.54 7.04
C VAL A 276 8.99 11.73 5.78
N SER A 277 10.06 11.23 5.17
CA SER A 277 10.05 10.41 3.97
C SER A 277 10.50 8.97 4.27
N TRP A 278 10.36 8.08 3.30
CA TRP A 278 10.94 6.72 3.41
C TRP A 278 12.47 6.75 3.49
N GLN A 279 13.13 7.76 2.91
CA GLN A 279 14.58 7.90 2.98
C GLN A 279 15.04 8.18 4.41
N ASP A 280 14.29 8.99 5.17
CA ASP A 280 14.55 9.23 6.60
C ASP A 280 14.39 7.95 7.44
N LEU A 281 13.58 7.01 6.95
CA LEU A 281 13.37 5.69 7.55
C LEU A 281 14.34 4.62 7.02
N GLY A 282 15.35 5.00 6.24
CA GLY A 282 16.41 4.11 5.78
C GLY A 282 16.14 3.42 4.44
N LEU A 283 15.16 3.87 3.66
CA LEU A 283 14.96 3.35 2.30
C LEU A 283 16.19 3.60 1.43
N ARG A 284 16.69 2.51 0.82
CA ARG A 284 17.66 2.56 -0.27
C ARG A 284 17.10 1.80 -1.46
N THR A 285 16.74 2.53 -2.52
CA THR A 285 16.34 1.93 -3.79
C THR A 285 17.55 1.37 -4.52
N LEU A 286 17.54 0.07 -4.78
CA LEU A 286 18.58 -0.62 -5.54
C LEU A 286 18.29 -0.50 -7.05
N ARG A 287 19.35 -0.41 -7.87
CA ARG A 287 19.20 -0.26 -9.33
C ARG A 287 19.98 -1.27 -10.16
N ASP A 288 20.95 -1.94 -9.55
CA ASP A 288 21.72 -3.00 -10.19
C ASP A 288 21.29 -4.38 -9.66
N PRO A 289 20.87 -5.33 -10.53
CA PRO A 289 20.60 -6.70 -10.14
C PRO A 289 21.72 -7.37 -9.33
N ALA A 290 22.99 -6.99 -9.55
CA ALA A 290 24.13 -7.53 -8.83
C ALA A 290 24.08 -7.20 -7.32
N GLU A 291 23.57 -6.02 -6.95
CA GLU A 291 23.46 -5.59 -5.55
C GLU A 291 22.52 -6.49 -4.73
N LEU A 292 21.53 -7.11 -5.38
CA LEU A 292 20.57 -8.02 -4.76
C LEU A 292 21.23 -9.32 -4.25
N THR A 293 22.36 -9.71 -4.82
CA THR A 293 23.06 -10.97 -4.46
C THR A 293 24.11 -10.77 -3.36
N THR A 294 24.69 -9.57 -3.26
CA THR A 294 25.78 -9.26 -2.31
C THR A 294 25.32 -9.00 -0.87
N GLN A 295 24.05 -8.66 -0.66
CA GLN A 295 23.54 -8.29 0.67
C GLN A 295 23.07 -9.48 1.53
N GLY A 296 23.26 -10.71 1.06
CA GLY A 296 22.91 -11.94 1.78
C GLY A 296 23.96 -12.46 2.77
N ARG A 297 25.06 -11.74 3.00
CA ARG A 297 26.04 -12.06 4.06
C ARG A 297 25.93 -11.03 5.18
N PRO A 298 25.37 -11.38 6.35
CA PRO A 298 25.61 -10.56 7.54
C PRO A 298 27.11 -10.58 7.84
N ARG A 299 27.67 -9.42 8.16
CA ARG A 299 28.88 -9.34 8.96
C ARG A 299 28.52 -9.60 10.41
#